data_AF-A0A8S8Y5J8-F1
#
_entry.id   AF-A0A8S8Y5J8-F1
#
_cell.length_a   1.000
_cell.length_b   1.000
_cell.length_c   1.000
_cell.angle_alpha   90.00
_cell.angle_beta   90.00
_cell.angle_gamma   90.00
#
_symmetry.space_group_name_H-M   'P 1'
#
loop_
_entity.id
_entity.type
_entity.pdbx_description
1 polymer ?
#
loop_
_entity_poly.entity_id
_entity_poly.type
_entity_poly.pdbx_seq_one_letter_code
_entity_poly.pdbx_strand_id
1 'polypeptide(L)'
;MNPFLDDWLDGQTTKVLKSKRSCLRFLRTAYSRCVSDFANKVRTDVTMADGGFRFHVGTPLPDLRQITSWMITHAPKQRTLARLIPALWKRHGREDVSVAGMLLANIEPNVLGQDPWMAFIHLLQRREPLLVVLEVAEELVRAGHGVPDDAWLSAAAEQSTHWHQYCVLFLSLRRTLGDCRPLVQRAPKGGEMFERIRERLLESET
;
A
#
# COMPACT_ATOMS: atom_id res chain seq x y z
N MET A 1 15.86 8.77 -9.84
CA MET A 1 16.76 8.02 -8.96
C MET A 1 17.47 9.04 -8.08
N ASN A 2 17.39 8.89 -6.76
CA ASN A 2 17.99 9.83 -5.82
C ASN A 2 19.42 9.37 -5.50
N PRO A 3 20.47 9.99 -6.08
CA PRO A 3 21.84 9.48 -5.96
C PRO A 3 22.35 9.47 -4.51
N PHE A 4 21.90 10.41 -3.68
CA PHE A 4 22.26 10.44 -2.26
C PHE A 4 21.66 9.26 -1.48
N LEU A 5 20.50 8.77 -1.91
CA LEU A 5 19.88 7.59 -1.32
C LEU A 5 20.62 6.32 -1.74
N ASP A 6 21.02 6.22 -3.01
CA ASP A 6 21.82 5.08 -3.50
C ASP A 6 23.14 4.95 -2.73
N ASP A 7 23.92 6.02 -2.67
CA ASP A 7 25.19 6.04 -1.93
C ASP A 7 25.01 5.65 -0.46
N TRP A 8 23.92 6.13 0.16
CA TRP A 8 23.62 5.79 1.55
C TRP A 8 23.22 4.32 1.72
N LEU A 9 22.42 3.77 0.80
CA LEU A 9 21.99 2.37 0.80
C LEU A 9 23.17 1.41 0.56
N ASP A 10 24.09 1.76 -0.33
CA ASP A 10 25.31 0.99 -0.62
C ASP A 10 26.22 0.89 0.61
N GLY A 11 26.24 1.93 1.46
CA GLY A 11 26.94 1.91 2.74
C GLY A 11 26.28 1.04 3.82
N GLN A 12 25.08 0.47 3.59
CA GLN A 12 24.36 -0.27 4.63
C GLN A 12 24.77 -1.74 4.68
N THR A 13 25.00 -2.23 5.89
CA THR A 13 25.23 -3.66 6.10
C THR A 13 23.91 -4.44 6.11
N THR A 14 23.89 -5.67 5.58
CA THR A 14 22.72 -6.57 5.63
C THR A 14 22.26 -6.90 7.05
N LYS A 15 23.07 -6.59 8.08
CA LYS A 15 22.69 -6.72 9.50
C LYS A 15 21.43 -5.93 9.83
N VAL A 16 21.18 -4.82 9.13
CA VAL A 16 19.99 -3.99 9.35
C VAL A 16 18.68 -4.75 9.02
N LEU A 17 18.76 -5.79 8.17
CA LEU A 17 17.64 -6.61 7.72
C LEU A 17 17.53 -7.98 8.44
N LYS A 18 18.34 -8.22 9.47
CA LYS A 18 18.36 -9.53 10.17
C LYS A 18 17.18 -9.78 11.08
N SER A 19 16.50 -8.72 11.54
CA SER A 19 15.37 -8.85 12.46
C SER A 19 14.34 -7.76 12.25
N LYS A 20 13.08 -8.06 12.56
CA LYS A 20 11.96 -7.11 12.52
C LYS A 20 12.28 -5.78 13.21
N ARG A 21 12.86 -5.81 14.42
CA ARG A 21 13.22 -4.60 15.18
C ARG A 21 14.28 -3.78 14.45
N SER A 22 15.24 -4.45 13.82
CA SER A 22 16.29 -3.78 13.05
C SER A 22 15.73 -3.14 11.78
N CYS A 23 14.88 -3.87 11.02
CA CYS A 23 14.24 -3.34 9.82
C CYS A 23 13.39 -2.09 10.12
N LEU A 24 12.62 -2.11 11.22
CA LEU A 24 11.79 -0.97 11.61
C LEU A 24 12.62 0.28 11.96
N ARG A 25 13.80 0.11 12.55
CA ARG A 25 14.73 1.22 12.83
C ARG A 25 15.37 1.73 11.55
N PHE A 26 15.86 0.80 10.71
CA PHE A 26 16.40 1.11 9.40
C PHE A 26 15.44 1.95 8.57
N LEU A 27 14.17 1.53 8.45
CA LEU A 27 13.16 2.24 7.68
C LEU A 27 12.92 3.66 8.19
N ARG A 28 12.84 3.89 9.52
CA ARG A 28 12.70 5.26 10.05
C ARG A 28 13.88 6.15 9.65
N THR A 29 15.10 5.62 9.69
CA THR A 29 16.28 6.37 9.27
C THR A 29 16.25 6.61 7.76
N ALA A 30 15.92 5.59 6.97
CA ALA A 30 15.85 5.69 5.51
C ALA A 30 14.84 6.76 5.07
N TYR A 31 13.63 6.76 5.65
CA TYR A 31 12.61 7.77 5.32
C TYR A 31 13.10 9.20 5.53
N SER A 32 13.79 9.46 6.64
CA SER A 32 14.35 10.78 6.94
C SER A 32 15.50 11.20 6.02
N ARG A 33 16.19 10.25 5.36
CA ARG A 33 17.27 10.56 4.41
C ARG A 33 16.76 11.05 3.07
N CYS A 34 15.52 10.74 2.73
CA CYS A 34 14.91 11.10 1.45
C CYS A 34 14.28 12.50 1.43
N VAL A 35 14.28 13.21 2.56
CA VAL A 35 13.68 14.53 2.66
C VAL A 35 14.77 15.59 2.60
N SER A 36 14.81 16.35 1.50
CA SER A 36 15.55 17.62 1.43
C SER A 36 14.71 18.74 2.08
N ASP A 37 15.39 19.65 2.77
CA ASP A 37 14.88 20.60 3.77
C ASP A 37 13.53 21.32 3.52
N PHE A 38 12.81 21.54 4.63
CA PHE A 38 11.62 22.37 4.94
C PHE A 38 10.38 22.37 4.03
N ALA A 39 10.47 22.25 2.70
CA ALA A 39 9.31 22.35 1.79
C ALA A 39 8.33 21.18 1.90
N ASN A 40 8.84 19.98 2.22
CA ASN A 40 7.99 18.81 2.38
C ASN A 40 7.11 18.89 3.63
N LYS A 41 7.57 19.53 4.71
CA LYS A 41 6.91 19.53 6.03
C LYS A 41 5.47 20.03 6.01
N VAL A 42 5.17 21.09 5.26
CA VAL A 42 3.81 21.68 5.18
C VAL A 42 2.84 20.73 4.46
N ARG A 43 3.28 20.03 3.40
CA ARG A 43 2.49 18.97 2.74
C ARG A 43 2.30 17.76 3.65
N THR A 44 3.30 17.47 4.46
CA THR A 44 3.28 16.35 5.42
C THR A 44 2.18 16.52 6.45
N ASP A 45 2.02 17.75 6.99
CA ASP A 45 1.06 18.08 8.05
C ASP A 45 -0.41 18.03 7.57
N VAL A 46 -0.71 18.47 6.34
CA VAL A 46 -2.06 18.36 5.76
C VAL A 46 -2.45 16.88 5.53
N THR A 47 -1.50 16.08 5.03
CA THR A 47 -1.72 14.63 4.81
C THR A 47 -1.91 13.86 6.13
N MET A 48 -1.34 14.36 7.23
CA MET A 48 -1.48 13.76 8.57
C MET A 48 -2.87 13.99 9.17
N ALA A 49 -3.45 15.18 9.00
CA ALA A 49 -4.75 15.54 9.58
C ALA A 49 -5.91 14.74 8.96
N ASP A 50 -5.87 14.50 7.65
CA ASP A 50 -6.96 13.82 6.93
C ASP A 50 -6.78 12.29 6.80
N GLY A 51 -5.55 11.79 6.98
CA GLY A 51 -5.19 10.39 6.68
C GLY A 51 -5.19 9.43 7.88
N GLY A 52 -5.32 9.92 9.12
CA GLY A 52 -5.29 9.08 10.33
C GLY A 52 -3.96 8.38 10.61
N PHE A 53 -2.88 8.80 9.95
CA PHE A 53 -1.54 8.22 10.12
C PHE A 53 -0.91 8.62 11.45
N ARG A 54 -0.12 7.70 12.02
CA ARG A 54 0.64 7.96 13.27
C ARG A 54 1.87 8.83 13.05
N PHE A 55 2.42 8.81 11.84
CA PHE A 55 3.48 9.70 11.40
C PHE A 55 3.51 9.77 9.87
N HIS A 56 4.10 10.83 9.36
CA HIS A 56 4.39 11.02 7.94
C HIS A 56 5.69 11.81 7.92
N VAL A 57 6.68 11.34 7.18
CA VAL A 57 8.01 11.97 7.08
C VAL A 57 8.07 12.87 5.84
N GLY A 58 7.34 12.51 4.78
CA GLY A 58 7.34 13.19 3.49
C GLY A 58 8.29 12.53 2.49
N THR A 59 8.58 11.23 2.64
CA THR A 59 9.45 10.52 1.69
C THR A 59 8.74 10.32 0.35
N PRO A 60 9.34 10.75 -0.78
CA PRO A 60 8.74 10.55 -2.09
C PRO A 60 8.55 9.07 -2.45
N LEU A 61 7.48 8.74 -3.17
CA LEU A 61 7.19 7.36 -3.57
C LEU A 61 8.32 6.67 -4.36
N PRO A 62 9.03 7.33 -5.31
CA PRO A 62 10.18 6.72 -5.99
C PRO A 62 11.28 6.28 -5.02
N ASP A 63 11.52 7.06 -3.96
CA ASP A 63 12.52 6.75 -2.94
C ASP A 63 12.06 5.58 -2.06
N LEU A 64 10.76 5.50 -1.72
CA LEU A 64 10.20 4.34 -1.03
C LEU A 64 10.30 3.06 -1.86
N ARG A 65 10.11 3.13 -3.19
CA ARG A 65 10.31 2.01 -4.10
C ARG A 65 11.77 1.57 -4.12
N GLN A 66 12.69 2.51 -4.17
CA GLN A 66 14.14 2.26 -4.14
C GLN A 66 14.56 1.58 -2.83
N ILE A 67 14.11 2.11 -1.68
CA ILE A 67 14.32 1.48 -0.36
C ILE A 67 13.78 0.05 -0.35
N THR A 68 12.54 -0.14 -0.82
CA THR A 68 11.89 -1.47 -0.77
C THR A 68 12.60 -2.48 -1.68
N SER A 69 12.98 -2.06 -2.89
CA SER A 69 13.78 -2.86 -3.81
C SER A 69 15.11 -3.28 -3.17
N TRP A 70 15.84 -2.33 -2.56
CA TRP A 70 17.08 -2.63 -1.86
C TRP A 70 16.87 -3.64 -0.73
N MET A 71 15.80 -3.49 0.05
CA MET A 71 15.47 -4.43 1.14
C MET A 71 15.20 -5.84 0.62
N ILE A 72 14.45 -5.98 -0.47
CA ILE A 72 14.14 -7.29 -1.07
C ILE A 72 15.43 -7.95 -1.57
N THR A 73 16.28 -7.20 -2.26
CA THR A 73 17.55 -7.68 -2.81
C THR A 73 18.54 -8.12 -1.73
N HIS A 74 18.61 -7.39 -0.61
CA HIS A 74 19.65 -7.59 0.41
C HIS A 74 19.19 -8.35 1.66
N ALA A 75 17.89 -8.65 1.78
CA ALA A 75 17.39 -9.35 2.95
C ALA A 75 17.95 -10.78 3.01
N PRO A 76 18.64 -11.18 4.09
CA PRO A 76 19.19 -12.52 4.20
C PRO A 76 18.10 -13.60 4.27
N LYS A 77 16.87 -13.22 4.65
CA LYS A 77 15.69 -14.09 4.71
C LYS A 77 14.46 -13.27 4.32
N GLN A 78 13.83 -13.58 3.19
CA GLN A 78 12.57 -12.91 2.78
C GLN A 78 11.48 -13.05 3.85
N ARG A 79 11.46 -14.15 4.61
CA ARG A 79 10.54 -14.34 5.74
C ARG A 79 10.62 -13.23 6.80
N THR A 80 11.77 -12.58 6.96
CA THR A 80 11.89 -11.42 7.86
C THR A 80 11.11 -10.22 7.33
N LEU A 81 11.12 -10.01 6.02
CA LEU A 81 10.33 -8.96 5.36
C LEU A 81 8.83 -9.29 5.39
N ALA A 82 8.44 -10.55 5.18
CA ALA A 82 7.04 -10.95 5.29
C ALA A 82 6.47 -10.67 6.69
N ARG A 83 7.25 -10.96 7.75
CA ARG A 83 6.88 -10.64 9.14
C ARG A 83 6.91 -9.14 9.46
N LEU A 84 7.49 -8.33 8.58
CA LEU A 84 7.55 -6.88 8.72
C LEU A 84 6.24 -6.22 8.27
N ILE A 85 5.57 -6.76 7.25
CA ILE A 85 4.31 -6.24 6.69
C ILE A 85 3.26 -5.91 7.78
N PRO A 86 2.81 -6.86 8.63
CA PRO A 86 1.81 -6.55 9.66
C PRO A 86 2.34 -5.60 10.73
N ALA A 87 3.67 -5.53 10.93
CA ALA A 87 4.27 -4.62 11.90
C ALA A 87 4.32 -3.17 11.39
N LEU A 88 4.57 -2.98 10.09
CA LEU A 88 4.46 -1.69 9.42
C LEU A 88 3.02 -1.21 9.40
N TRP A 89 2.09 -2.08 9.00
CA TRP A 89 0.67 -1.78 9.01
C TRP A 89 0.17 -1.33 10.39
N LYS A 90 0.57 -2.06 11.44
CA LYS A 90 0.23 -1.71 12.84
C LYS A 90 0.90 -0.42 13.32
N ARG A 91 2.12 -0.12 12.84
CA ARG A 91 2.81 1.13 13.18
C ARG A 91 2.17 2.32 12.48
N HIS A 92 1.52 2.09 11.34
CA HIS A 92 0.60 3.00 10.64
C HIS A 92 1.20 4.38 10.35
N GLY A 93 2.48 4.41 9.96
CA GLY A 93 3.03 5.59 9.30
C GLY A 93 2.63 5.63 7.82
N ARG A 94 2.55 6.81 7.23
CA ARG A 94 2.24 6.96 5.80
C ARG A 94 3.21 6.18 4.91
N GLU A 95 4.50 6.30 5.17
CA GLU A 95 5.55 5.55 4.46
C GLU A 95 5.56 4.06 4.82
N ASP A 96 5.18 3.71 6.05
CA ASP A 96 5.11 2.31 6.47
C ASP A 96 4.09 1.54 5.66
N VAL A 97 2.93 2.14 5.46
CA VAL A 97 1.81 1.54 4.73
C VAL A 97 2.18 1.35 3.26
N SER A 98 2.82 2.34 2.63
CA SER A 98 3.38 2.21 1.28
C SER A 98 4.39 1.07 1.18
N VAL A 99 5.38 1.03 2.08
CA VAL A 99 6.39 -0.03 2.09
C VAL A 99 5.77 -1.40 2.38
N ALA A 100 4.75 -1.47 3.25
CA ALA A 100 4.01 -2.70 3.49
C ALA A 100 3.33 -3.20 2.21
N GLY A 101 2.68 -2.32 1.44
CA GLY A 101 2.06 -2.66 0.15
C GLY A 101 3.08 -3.11 -0.89
N MET A 102 4.21 -2.42 -1.02
CA MET A 102 5.30 -2.81 -1.92
C MET A 102 5.93 -4.16 -1.55
N LEU A 103 6.17 -4.40 -0.25
CA LEU A 103 6.66 -5.70 0.21
C LEU A 103 5.63 -6.80 -0.04
N LEU A 104 4.35 -6.52 0.21
CA LEU A 104 3.29 -7.47 -0.01
C LEU A 104 3.17 -7.88 -1.48
N ALA A 105 3.33 -6.92 -2.39
CA ALA A 105 3.27 -7.15 -3.83
C ALA A 105 4.46 -7.94 -4.37
N ASN A 106 5.63 -7.89 -3.72
CA ASN A 106 6.88 -8.43 -4.28
C ASN A 106 7.49 -9.61 -3.51
N ILE A 107 6.95 -9.99 -2.34
CA ILE A 107 7.37 -11.20 -1.64
C ILE A 107 6.60 -12.40 -2.21
N GLU A 108 7.31 -13.52 -2.41
CA GLU A 108 6.70 -14.73 -2.94
C GLU A 108 5.55 -15.26 -2.05
N PRO A 109 4.43 -15.73 -2.65
CA PRO A 109 3.28 -16.23 -1.89
C PRO A 109 3.60 -17.38 -0.91
N ASN A 110 4.55 -18.25 -1.25
CA ASN A 110 5.04 -19.33 -0.38
C ASN A 110 5.69 -18.79 0.93
N VAL A 111 6.34 -17.63 0.88
CA VAL A 111 6.99 -16.96 2.02
C VAL A 111 5.96 -16.17 2.82
N LEU A 112 4.98 -15.55 2.16
CA LEU A 112 3.83 -14.92 2.80
C LEU A 112 2.94 -15.97 3.52
N GLY A 113 2.89 -17.19 2.99
CA GLY A 113 2.04 -18.28 3.46
C GLY A 113 0.61 -18.22 2.94
N GLN A 114 0.30 -17.26 2.06
CA GLN A 114 -1.00 -17.06 1.45
C GLN A 114 -0.86 -16.16 0.21
N ASP A 115 -1.93 -16.07 -0.57
CA ASP A 115 -2.04 -15.14 -1.69
C ASP A 115 -1.89 -13.65 -1.24
N PRO A 116 -1.19 -12.79 -2.00
CA PRO A 116 -0.98 -11.37 -1.63
C PRO A 116 -2.25 -10.56 -1.45
N TRP A 117 -3.31 -10.78 -2.26
CA TRP A 117 -4.59 -10.12 -2.07
C TRP A 117 -5.25 -10.58 -0.78
N MET A 118 -5.25 -11.88 -0.50
CA MET A 118 -5.77 -12.41 0.77
C MET A 118 -5.02 -11.85 1.97
N ALA A 119 -3.69 -11.75 1.88
CA ALA A 119 -2.88 -11.10 2.90
C ALA A 119 -3.23 -9.61 3.07
N PHE A 120 -3.49 -8.89 1.99
CA PHE A 120 -3.91 -7.49 2.05
C PHE A 120 -5.28 -7.35 2.73
N ILE A 121 -6.26 -8.15 2.30
CA ILE A 121 -7.61 -8.21 2.86
C ILE A 121 -7.57 -8.44 4.38
N HIS A 122 -6.70 -9.35 4.85
CA HIS A 122 -6.50 -9.60 6.27
C HIS A 122 -5.87 -8.42 7.04
N LEU A 123 -5.22 -7.46 6.38
CA LEU A 123 -4.75 -6.23 7.01
C LEU A 123 -5.86 -5.18 7.18
N LEU A 124 -6.91 -5.23 6.34
CA LEU A 124 -8.05 -4.31 6.35
C LEU A 124 -9.07 -4.57 7.48
N GLN A 125 -8.64 -5.16 8.60
CA GLN A 125 -9.51 -5.44 9.76
C GLN A 125 -10.04 -4.19 10.46
N ARG A 126 -9.45 -3.02 10.19
CA ARG A 126 -9.93 -1.71 10.65
C ARG A 126 -10.28 -0.88 9.42
N ARG A 127 -11.11 0.15 9.61
CA ARG A 127 -11.38 1.12 8.56
C ARG A 127 -10.11 1.86 8.20
N GLU A 128 -9.57 1.57 7.03
CA GLU A 128 -8.44 2.27 6.43
C GLU A 128 -8.93 3.39 5.48
N PRO A 129 -8.18 4.49 5.34
CA PRO A 129 -8.46 5.52 4.35
C PRO A 129 -8.52 4.93 2.94
N LEU A 130 -9.49 5.39 2.13
CA LEU A 130 -9.68 4.90 0.76
C LEU A 130 -8.42 5.07 -0.11
N LEU A 131 -7.67 6.16 0.09
CA LEU A 131 -6.41 6.41 -0.63
C LEU A 131 -5.35 5.34 -0.33
N VAL A 132 -5.23 4.94 0.94
CA VAL A 132 -4.31 3.87 1.35
C VAL A 132 -4.67 2.56 0.67
N VAL A 133 -5.97 2.24 0.66
CA VAL A 133 -6.45 0.99 0.09
C VAL A 133 -6.19 0.95 -1.42
N LEU A 134 -6.46 2.05 -2.12
CA LEU A 134 -6.19 2.16 -3.55
C LEU A 134 -4.70 2.05 -3.86
N GLU A 135 -3.84 2.76 -3.14
CA GLU A 135 -2.38 2.72 -3.36
C GLU A 135 -1.83 1.30 -3.23
N VAL A 136 -2.20 0.58 -2.18
CA VAL A 136 -1.71 -0.80 -1.97
C VAL A 136 -2.30 -1.75 -3.02
N ALA A 137 -3.57 -1.59 -3.39
CA ALA A 137 -4.19 -2.36 -4.46
C ALA A 137 -3.49 -2.14 -5.81
N GLU A 138 -3.12 -0.90 -6.15
CA GLU A 138 -2.31 -0.56 -7.33
C GLU A 138 -0.91 -1.21 -7.28
N GLU A 139 -0.30 -1.32 -6.09
CA GLU A 139 0.95 -2.06 -5.90
C GLU A 139 0.81 -3.54 -6.28
N LEU A 140 -0.27 -4.18 -5.84
CA LEU A 140 -0.54 -5.58 -6.14
C LEU A 140 -0.74 -5.80 -7.65
N VAL A 141 -1.58 -4.98 -8.29
CA VAL A 141 -1.87 -5.11 -9.72
C VAL A 141 -0.64 -4.85 -10.58
N ARG A 142 0.18 -3.84 -10.23
CA ARG A 142 1.43 -3.60 -10.97
C ARG A 142 2.42 -4.75 -10.83
N ALA A 143 2.43 -5.46 -9.69
CA ALA A 143 3.26 -6.65 -9.53
C ALA A 143 2.68 -7.91 -10.23
N GLY A 144 1.56 -7.77 -10.94
CA GLY A 144 0.94 -8.84 -11.73
C GLY A 144 -0.10 -9.66 -10.97
N HIS A 145 -0.48 -9.27 -9.74
CA HIS A 145 -1.51 -9.97 -8.98
C HIS A 145 -2.90 -9.54 -9.44
N GLY A 146 -3.66 -10.47 -10.02
CA GLY A 146 -5.02 -10.21 -10.49
C GLY A 146 -5.97 -9.80 -9.37
N VAL A 147 -6.81 -8.80 -9.63
CA VAL A 147 -7.86 -8.33 -8.71
C VAL A 147 -8.78 -9.50 -8.33
N PRO A 148 -9.27 -9.61 -7.07
CA PRO A 148 -10.21 -10.66 -6.66
C PRO A 148 -11.42 -10.74 -7.58
N ASP A 149 -11.99 -11.93 -7.78
CA ASP A 149 -13.08 -12.20 -8.72
C ASP A 149 -14.44 -11.59 -8.30
N ASP A 150 -15.42 -11.67 -9.20
CA ASP A 150 -16.75 -11.06 -9.04
C ASP A 150 -17.54 -11.64 -7.86
N ALA A 151 -17.39 -12.95 -7.63
CA ALA A 151 -18.04 -13.63 -6.53
C ALA A 151 -17.48 -13.15 -5.19
N TRP A 152 -16.16 -13.02 -5.09
CA TRP A 152 -15.49 -12.49 -3.92
C TRP A 152 -15.88 -11.03 -3.67
N LEU A 153 -15.84 -10.18 -4.70
CA LEU A 153 -16.17 -8.75 -4.58
C LEU A 153 -17.63 -8.53 -4.16
N SER A 154 -18.55 -9.32 -4.71
CA SER A 154 -19.97 -9.25 -4.33
C SER A 154 -20.16 -9.62 -2.86
N ALA A 155 -19.58 -10.74 -2.42
CA ALA A 155 -19.67 -11.18 -1.03
C ALA A 155 -18.99 -10.20 -0.06
N ALA A 156 -17.84 -9.62 -0.45
CA ALA A 156 -17.13 -8.64 0.36
C ALA A 156 -17.92 -7.33 0.51
N ALA A 157 -18.53 -6.83 -0.57
CA ALA A 157 -19.31 -5.60 -0.55
C ALA A 157 -20.49 -5.65 0.43
N GLU A 158 -21.07 -6.83 0.66
CA GLU A 158 -22.17 -7.03 1.61
C GLU A 158 -21.73 -6.96 3.09
N GLN A 159 -20.43 -7.12 3.39
CA GLN A 159 -19.95 -7.17 4.77
C GLN A 159 -20.08 -5.82 5.50
N SER A 160 -19.86 -4.70 4.79
CA SER A 160 -20.05 -3.36 5.33
C SER A 160 -20.01 -2.29 4.23
N THR A 161 -20.48 -1.08 4.55
CA THR A 161 -20.37 0.07 3.64
C THR A 161 -18.92 0.38 3.24
N HIS A 162 -17.95 0.07 4.09
CA HIS A 162 -16.54 0.39 3.86
C HIS A 162 -15.92 -0.64 2.92
N TRP A 163 -16.26 -1.92 3.12
CA TRP A 163 -15.90 -3.01 2.22
C TRP A 163 -16.49 -2.82 0.84
N HIS A 164 -17.73 -2.32 0.74
CA HIS A 164 -18.32 -1.95 -0.55
C HIS A 164 -17.48 -0.89 -1.28
N GLN A 165 -17.02 0.14 -0.57
CA GLN A 165 -16.13 1.14 -1.16
C GLN A 165 -14.78 0.54 -1.58
N TYR A 166 -14.18 -0.35 -0.78
CA TYR A 166 -12.96 -1.05 -1.17
C TYR A 166 -13.16 -1.89 -2.43
N CYS A 167 -14.29 -2.59 -2.57
CA CYS A 167 -14.60 -3.36 -3.77
C CYS A 167 -14.68 -2.49 -5.02
N VAL A 168 -15.25 -1.28 -4.93
CA VAL A 168 -15.26 -0.33 -6.06
C VAL A 168 -13.85 0.13 -6.42
N LEU A 169 -12.99 0.39 -5.43
CA LEU A 169 -11.57 0.70 -5.69
C LEU A 169 -10.86 -0.46 -6.37
N PHE A 170 -11.10 -1.70 -5.95
CA PHE A 170 -10.51 -2.88 -6.57
C PHE A 170 -10.99 -3.06 -8.01
N LEU A 171 -12.29 -2.88 -8.26
CA LEU A 171 -12.88 -2.89 -9.60
C LEU A 171 -12.26 -1.82 -10.52
N SER A 172 -11.88 -0.66 -9.96
CA SER A 172 -11.25 0.42 -10.73
C SER A 172 -9.90 0.05 -11.35
N LEU A 173 -9.28 -1.03 -10.87
CA LEU A 173 -7.99 -1.52 -11.35
C LEU A 173 -8.12 -2.60 -12.44
N ARG A 174 -9.35 -3.00 -12.76
CA ARG A 174 -9.63 -3.94 -13.85
C ARG A 174 -9.79 -3.19 -15.18
N ARG A 175 -9.65 -3.94 -16.28
CA ARG A 175 -9.92 -3.43 -17.63
C ARG A 175 -11.42 -3.32 -17.93
N THR A 176 -12.24 -4.15 -17.29
CA THR A 176 -13.68 -4.25 -17.47
C THR A 176 -14.35 -4.50 -16.12
N LEU A 177 -15.55 -3.98 -15.92
CA LEU A 177 -16.37 -4.23 -14.73
C LEU A 177 -17.06 -5.59 -14.80
N GLY A 178 -17.33 -6.11 -16.00
CA GLY A 178 -18.09 -7.35 -16.16
C GLY A 178 -19.48 -7.23 -15.53
N ASP A 179 -19.90 -8.25 -14.77
CA ASP A 179 -21.21 -8.26 -14.12
C ASP A 179 -21.24 -7.41 -12.84
N CYS A 180 -20.12 -6.79 -12.46
CA CYS A 180 -20.00 -5.99 -11.24
C CYS A 180 -20.46 -4.52 -11.39
N ARG A 181 -20.95 -4.08 -12.55
CA ARG A 181 -21.48 -2.71 -12.73
C ARG A 181 -22.54 -2.32 -11.67
N PRO A 182 -23.50 -3.18 -11.28
CA PRO A 182 -24.45 -2.88 -10.20
C PRO A 182 -23.80 -2.67 -8.83
N LEU A 183 -22.60 -3.21 -8.57
CA LEU A 183 -21.87 -2.92 -7.33
C LEU A 183 -21.38 -1.47 -7.31
N VAL A 184 -20.89 -0.96 -8.45
CA VAL A 184 -20.43 0.44 -8.57
C VAL A 184 -21.59 1.42 -8.39
N GLN A 185 -22.73 1.14 -9.00
CA GLN A 185 -23.94 1.99 -8.92
C GLN A 185 -24.50 2.11 -7.50
N ARG A 186 -24.54 1.00 -6.77
CA ARG A 186 -25.13 0.92 -5.42
C ARG A 186 -24.15 1.30 -4.31
N ALA A 187 -22.89 1.55 -4.63
CA ALA A 187 -21.87 1.85 -3.63
C ALA A 187 -22.23 3.11 -2.82
N PRO A 188 -22.02 3.08 -1.49
CA PRO A 188 -22.26 4.24 -0.64
C PRO A 188 -21.28 5.37 -0.97
N LYS A 189 -21.74 6.61 -0.78
CA LYS A 189 -20.95 7.81 -1.06
C LYS A 189 -19.62 7.81 -0.30
N GLY A 190 -18.54 8.12 -1.00
CA GLY A 190 -17.20 8.31 -0.45
C GLY A 190 -16.75 9.77 -0.51
N GLY A 191 -15.45 9.98 -0.30
CA GLY A 191 -14.82 11.28 -0.51
C GLY A 191 -14.62 11.60 -2.00
N GLU A 192 -14.17 12.82 -2.30
CA GLU A 192 -14.01 13.32 -3.68
C GLU A 192 -13.22 12.36 -4.59
N MET A 193 -12.08 11.85 -4.13
CA MET A 193 -11.26 10.89 -4.91
C MET A 193 -12.05 9.63 -5.27
N PHE A 194 -12.82 9.09 -4.33
CA PHE A 194 -13.62 7.90 -4.55
C PHE A 194 -14.76 8.16 -5.54
N GLU A 195 -15.47 9.29 -5.39
CA GLU A 195 -16.56 9.65 -6.30
C GLU A 195 -16.06 9.86 -7.73
N ARG A 196 -14.91 10.53 -7.91
CA ARG A 196 -14.28 10.70 -9.23
C ARG A 196 -13.92 9.36 -9.89
N ILE A 197 -13.47 8.37 -9.12
CA ILE A 197 -13.22 7.02 -9.62
C ILE A 197 -14.53 6.33 -9.98
N ARG A 198 -15.53 6.40 -9.10
CA ARG A 198 -16.85 5.79 -9.30
C ARG A 198 -17.53 6.32 -10.56
N GLU A 199 -17.54 7.63 -10.77
CA GLU A 199 -18.10 8.28 -11.95
C GLU A 199 -17.41 7.80 -13.23
N ARG A 200 -16.07 7.82 -13.27
CA ARG A 200 -15.29 7.33 -14.42
C ARG A 200 -15.62 5.88 -14.77
N LEU A 201 -15.77 5.01 -13.77
CA LEU A 201 -16.13 3.61 -14.02
C LEU A 201 -17.52 3.49 -14.65
N LEU A 202 -18.49 4.28 -14.18
CA LEU A 202 -19.84 4.27 -14.71
C LEU A 202 -19.93 4.81 -16.15
N GLU A 203 -19.06 5.77 -16.50
CA GLU A 203 -18.94 6.35 -17.84
C GLU A 203 -18.23 5.40 -18.83
N SER A 204 -17.20 4.66 -18.39
CA SER A 204 -16.33 3.84 -19.24
C SER A 204 -16.98 2.62 -19.91
N GLU A 205 -18.21 2.26 -19.52
CA GLU A 205 -18.99 1.15 -20.09
C GLU A 205 -20.37 1.61 -20.60
N THR A 206 -20.42 2.84 -21.13
CA THR A 206 -21.57 3.40 -21.85
C THR A 206 -21.23 3.50 -23.33
#